data_AF-A0A1G1JBM1-F1
#
_entry.id   AF-A0A1G1JBM1-F1
#
_cell.length_a   1.000
_cell.length_b   1.000
_cell.length_c   1.000
_cell.angle_alpha   90.00
_cell.angle_beta   90.00
_cell.angle_gamma   90.00
#
_symmetry.space_group_name_H-M   'P 1'
#
loop_
_entity.id
_entity.type
_entity.pdbx_description
1 polymer ?
#
loop_
_entity_poly.entity_id
_entity_poly.type
_entity_poly.pdbx_seq_one_letter_code
_entity_poly.pdbx_strand_id
1 'polypeptide(L)'
;MKRIVVTVLFFMFAVPHAGISEELPPFAPESLLAPVENLKQDAEYLKICRLQSHGLVLEKEKINYLLNRIKYSKYAFIRNGRAVSAEKTSEFLHWKYARKAGKKKIQTAEDFVLNIASGSDMSGEPYRVKTDRYKKYPLRDFMLRELAYLETLLNECPADA
;
A
#
# COMPACT_ATOMS: atom_id res chain seq x y z
N MET A 1 -64.07 -14.65 7.63
CA MET A 1 -62.95 -14.85 8.58
C MET A 1 -61.68 -14.27 7.94
N LYS A 2 -60.92 -13.49 8.72
CA LYS A 2 -59.97 -12.45 8.26
C LYS A 2 -58.66 -13.05 7.71
N ARG A 3 -58.19 -12.55 6.57
CA ARG A 3 -56.84 -12.83 6.03
C ARG A 3 -55.82 -12.09 6.88
N ILE A 4 -54.89 -12.82 7.51
CA ILE A 4 -53.77 -12.25 8.26
C ILE A 4 -52.68 -11.89 7.24
N VAL A 5 -52.47 -10.60 7.02
CA VAL A 5 -51.32 -10.08 6.28
C VAL A 5 -50.15 -10.06 7.25
N VAL A 6 -49.20 -10.98 7.09
CA VAL A 6 -47.94 -10.96 7.84
C VAL A 6 -47.02 -9.96 7.15
N THR A 7 -47.02 -8.74 7.65
CA THR A 7 -46.04 -7.72 7.26
C THR A 7 -44.67 -8.12 7.82
N VAL A 8 -43.83 -8.71 6.98
CA VAL A 8 -42.42 -8.94 7.30
C VAL A 8 -41.73 -7.58 7.28
N LEU A 9 -41.57 -7.00 8.47
CA LEU A 9 -40.82 -5.78 8.67
C LEU A 9 -39.33 -6.10 8.50
N PHE A 10 -38.80 -5.88 7.31
CA PHE A 10 -37.35 -5.89 7.07
C PHE A 10 -36.76 -4.71 7.84
N PHE A 11 -36.28 -4.96 9.06
CA PHE A 11 -35.32 -4.06 9.70
C PHE A 11 -34.04 -4.13 8.86
N MET A 12 -33.92 -3.20 7.91
CA MET A 12 -32.61 -2.76 7.46
C MET A 12 -31.90 -2.20 8.69
N PHE A 13 -31.12 -3.05 9.36
CA PHE A 13 -30.02 -2.56 10.15
C PHE A 13 -29.08 -1.88 9.16
N ALA A 14 -29.23 -0.57 9.02
CA ALA A 14 -28.18 0.27 8.48
C ALA A 14 -26.96 0.02 9.38
N VAL A 15 -26.05 -0.83 8.90
CA VAL A 15 -24.70 -0.91 9.45
C VAL A 15 -24.19 0.53 9.38
N PRO A 16 -23.87 1.18 10.50
CA PRO A 16 -23.29 2.50 10.42
C PRO A 16 -21.96 2.32 9.71
N HIS A 17 -21.88 2.79 8.47
CA HIS A 17 -20.62 2.96 7.75
C HIS A 17 -19.89 4.14 8.43
N ALA A 18 -19.47 3.92 9.67
CA ALA A 18 -18.62 4.83 10.41
C ALA A 18 -17.24 4.75 9.77
N GLY A 19 -16.99 5.68 8.85
CA GLY A 19 -15.72 5.83 8.20
C GLY A 19 -15.91 6.63 6.94
N ILE A 20 -16.00 7.96 7.08
CA ILE A 20 -15.48 8.86 6.07
C ILE A 20 -14.08 8.30 5.77
N SER A 21 -13.89 7.74 4.57
CA SER A 21 -12.55 7.40 4.12
C SER A 21 -11.83 8.74 4.08
N GLU A 22 -11.04 9.03 5.12
CA GLU A 22 -10.19 10.22 5.12
C GLU A 22 -9.38 10.12 3.83
N GLU A 23 -9.70 10.97 2.85
CA GLU A 23 -8.94 11.03 1.63
C GLU A 23 -7.52 11.44 2.00
N LEU A 24 -6.55 10.75 1.40
CA LEU A 24 -5.16 11.10 1.61
C LEU A 24 -4.99 12.58 1.24
N PRO A 25 -4.35 13.41 2.10
CA PRO A 25 -4.18 14.83 1.79
C PRO A 25 -3.52 15.02 0.41
N PRO A 26 -3.64 16.20 -0.21
CA PRO A 26 -2.96 16.53 -1.46
C PRO A 26 -1.47 16.11 -1.43
N PHE A 27 -0.89 15.81 -2.60
CA PHE A 27 0.50 15.36 -2.68
C PHE A 27 1.43 16.32 -1.94
N ALA A 28 2.05 15.82 -0.88
CA ALA A 28 3.02 16.55 -0.08
C ALA A 28 4.09 15.57 0.43
N PRO A 29 5.37 15.96 0.58
CA PRO A 29 6.43 15.04 0.99
C PRO A 29 6.15 14.30 2.31
N GLU A 30 5.41 14.92 3.23
CA GLU A 30 4.94 14.30 4.47
C GLU A 30 3.96 13.12 4.25
N SER A 31 3.36 13.01 3.07
CA SER A 31 2.44 11.92 2.69
C SER A 31 3.16 10.73 2.04
N LEU A 32 4.50 10.73 2.03
CA LEU A 32 5.33 9.60 1.61
C LEU A 32 5.65 8.69 2.81
N LEU A 33 5.98 7.43 2.53
CA LEU A 33 6.18 6.42 3.57
C LEU A 33 7.49 6.66 4.33
N ALA A 34 8.53 7.13 3.66
CA ALA A 34 9.82 7.40 4.26
C ALA A 34 10.37 8.77 3.83
N PRO A 35 11.43 9.28 4.48
CA PRO A 35 12.10 10.51 4.06
C PRO A 35 12.69 10.37 2.64
N VAL A 36 12.72 11.43 1.84
CA VAL A 36 13.19 11.41 0.42
C VAL A 36 14.54 12.08 0.22
N GLU A 37 15.18 12.50 1.30
CA GLU A 37 16.48 13.14 1.26
C GLU A 37 17.51 12.17 0.67
N ASN A 38 18.26 12.65 -0.31
CA ASN A 38 19.28 11.90 -1.03
C ASN A 38 18.77 10.64 -1.77
N LEU A 39 17.46 10.55 -2.07
CA LEU A 39 16.89 9.38 -2.76
C LEU A 39 17.58 9.10 -4.11
N LYS A 40 17.96 10.14 -4.85
CA LYS A 40 18.68 10.00 -6.13
C LYS A 40 20.11 9.47 -5.99
N GLN A 41 20.68 9.54 -4.80
CA GLN A 41 22.00 9.02 -4.46
C GLN A 41 21.93 7.64 -3.80
N ASP A 42 20.73 7.17 -3.47
CA ASP A 42 20.53 5.88 -2.83
C ASP A 42 20.86 4.72 -3.80
N ALA A 43 21.55 3.70 -3.28
CA ALA A 43 22.01 2.58 -4.10
C ALA A 43 20.86 1.75 -4.69
N GLU A 44 19.72 1.65 -4.00
CA GLU A 44 18.51 0.99 -4.49
C GLU A 44 17.90 1.79 -5.65
N TYR A 45 17.80 3.12 -5.51
CA TYR A 45 17.35 3.98 -6.60
C TYR A 45 18.26 3.85 -7.85
N LEU A 46 19.58 3.97 -7.69
CA LEU A 46 20.54 3.85 -8.79
C LEU A 46 20.52 2.45 -9.43
N LYS A 47 20.20 1.41 -8.65
CA LYS A 47 19.95 0.07 -9.19
C LYS A 47 18.69 0.02 -10.05
N ILE A 48 17.60 0.65 -9.62
CA ILE A 48 16.34 0.71 -10.38
C ILE A 48 16.53 1.51 -11.69
N CYS A 49 17.25 2.63 -11.66
CA CYS A 49 17.58 3.40 -12.87
C CYS A 49 18.27 2.54 -13.94
N ARG A 50 19.26 1.72 -13.54
CA ARG A 50 19.99 0.81 -14.44
C ARG A 50 19.12 -0.28 -15.08
N LEU A 51 18.00 -0.61 -14.46
CA LEU A 51 17.16 -1.74 -14.85
C LEU A 51 15.99 -1.35 -15.74
N GLN A 52 15.89 -0.11 -16.21
CA GLN A 52 14.74 0.40 -16.98
C GLN A 52 14.35 -0.46 -18.19
N SER A 53 15.31 -1.11 -18.85
CA SER A 53 15.06 -2.00 -20.00
C SER A 53 14.62 -3.43 -19.62
N HIS A 54 14.60 -3.79 -18.35
CA HIS A 54 14.40 -5.17 -17.87
C HIS A 54 13.05 -5.34 -17.14
N GLY A 55 11.93 -5.21 -17.87
CA GLY A 55 10.56 -5.11 -17.34
C GLY A 55 10.25 -5.89 -16.06
N LEU A 56 10.35 -7.22 -16.05
CA LEU A 56 10.02 -8.01 -14.85
C LEU A 56 11.02 -7.83 -13.69
N VAL A 57 12.30 -7.61 -13.99
CA VAL A 57 13.33 -7.37 -12.98
C VAL A 57 13.13 -5.97 -12.38
N LEU A 58 12.82 -4.99 -13.21
CA LEU A 58 12.49 -3.62 -12.79
C LEU A 58 11.30 -3.61 -11.82
N GLU A 59 10.20 -4.27 -12.17
CA GLU A 59 9.00 -4.31 -11.32
C GLU A 59 9.27 -4.98 -9.96
N LYS A 60 10.12 -6.03 -9.94
CA LYS A 60 10.55 -6.64 -8.68
C LYS A 60 11.36 -5.67 -7.81
N GLU A 61 12.24 -4.88 -8.40
CA GLU A 61 13.02 -3.89 -7.65
C GLU A 61 12.17 -2.70 -7.18
N LYS A 62 11.16 -2.28 -7.96
CA LYS A 62 10.14 -1.33 -7.49
C LYS A 62 9.39 -1.87 -6.26
N ILE A 63 9.06 -3.17 -6.22
CA ILE A 63 8.45 -3.81 -5.04
C ILE A 63 9.40 -3.78 -3.84
N ASN A 64 10.68 -4.13 -4.03
CA ASN A 64 11.69 -4.07 -2.97
C ASN A 64 11.82 -2.65 -2.40
N TYR A 65 11.86 -1.66 -3.29
CA TYR A 65 11.86 -0.26 -2.92
C TYR A 65 10.66 0.06 -2.02
N LEU A 66 9.44 -0.24 -2.44
CA LEU A 66 8.23 0.02 -1.64
C LEU A 66 8.27 -0.66 -0.26
N LEU A 67 8.80 -1.89 -0.19
CA LEU A 67 8.98 -2.60 1.09
C LEU A 67 10.02 -1.92 1.98
N ASN A 68 11.11 -1.39 1.42
CA ASN A 68 12.10 -0.59 2.16
C ASN A 68 11.52 0.74 2.62
N ARG A 69 10.71 1.42 1.81
CA ARG A 69 9.97 2.63 2.22
C ARG A 69 9.09 2.38 3.44
N ILE A 70 8.42 1.22 3.49
CA ILE A 70 7.69 0.79 4.70
C ILE A 70 8.64 0.55 5.86
N LYS A 71 9.73 -0.21 5.65
CA LYS A 71 10.69 -0.58 6.71
C LYS A 71 11.27 0.63 7.43
N TYR A 72 11.63 1.67 6.67
CA TYR A 72 12.22 2.91 7.18
C TYR A 72 11.18 4.00 7.49
N SER A 73 9.90 3.64 7.47
CA SER A 73 8.83 4.59 7.73
C SER A 73 8.82 5.04 9.19
N LYS A 74 8.54 6.34 9.38
CA LYS A 74 8.23 6.92 10.71
C LYS A 74 6.84 6.55 11.21
N TYR A 75 5.98 5.99 10.36
CA TYR A 75 4.60 5.70 10.70
C TYR A 75 4.42 4.36 11.40
N ALA A 76 3.36 4.27 12.21
CA ALA A 76 2.85 3.00 12.68
C ALA A 76 1.84 2.44 11.68
N PHE A 77 1.77 1.11 11.59
CA PHE A 77 0.86 0.43 10.67
C PHE A 77 -0.22 -0.29 11.45
N ILE A 78 -1.40 -0.47 10.85
CA ILE A 78 -2.52 -1.16 11.46
C ILE A 78 -2.93 -2.31 10.56
N ARG A 79 -3.00 -3.50 11.14
CA ARG A 79 -3.50 -4.72 10.52
C ARG A 79 -4.51 -5.39 11.44
N ASN A 80 -5.72 -5.63 10.95
CA ASN A 80 -6.81 -6.24 11.71
C ASN A 80 -7.06 -5.54 13.06
N GLY A 81 -7.15 -4.20 13.02
CA GLY A 81 -7.32 -3.36 14.21
C GLY A 81 -6.11 -3.24 15.14
N ARG A 82 -5.00 -3.96 14.89
CA ARG A 82 -3.82 -3.95 15.78
C ARG A 82 -2.66 -3.17 15.18
N ALA A 83 -1.97 -2.42 16.02
CA ALA A 83 -0.74 -1.72 15.64
C ALA A 83 0.40 -2.72 15.41
N VAL A 84 1.17 -2.49 14.34
CA VAL A 84 2.34 -3.27 13.92
C VAL A 84 3.45 -2.29 13.55
N SER A 85 4.70 -2.61 13.87
CA SER A 85 5.84 -1.76 13.51
C SER A 85 6.08 -1.74 12.00
N ALA A 86 6.78 -0.70 11.55
CA ALA A 86 7.27 -0.54 10.18
C ALA A 86 8.01 -1.78 9.67
N GLU A 87 9.05 -2.21 10.40
CA GLU A 87 9.85 -3.39 10.09
C GLU A 87 9.01 -4.68 9.96
N LYS A 88 8.18 -4.99 10.97
CA LYS A 88 7.29 -6.17 10.93
C LYS A 88 6.27 -6.10 9.80
N THR A 89 5.83 -4.91 9.42
CA THR A 89 4.91 -4.72 8.30
C THR A 89 5.63 -5.01 6.98
N SER A 90 6.85 -4.51 6.80
CA SER A 90 7.69 -4.81 5.63
C SER A 90 7.97 -6.30 5.51
N GLU A 91 8.43 -6.96 6.59
CA GLU A 91 8.67 -8.41 6.62
C GLU A 91 7.41 -9.22 6.28
N PHE A 92 6.27 -8.84 6.87
CA PHE A 92 4.99 -9.50 6.60
C PHE A 92 4.58 -9.37 5.13
N LEU A 93 4.70 -8.19 4.53
CA LEU A 93 4.33 -7.98 3.14
C LEU A 93 5.31 -8.67 2.18
N HIS A 94 6.61 -8.68 2.50
CA HIS A 94 7.60 -9.45 1.76
C HIS A 94 7.28 -10.95 1.78
N TRP A 95 6.99 -11.50 2.95
CA TRP A 95 6.54 -12.90 3.10
C TRP A 95 5.26 -13.19 2.30
N LYS A 96 4.29 -12.28 2.35
CA LYS A 96 3.00 -12.43 1.66
C LYS A 96 3.20 -12.40 0.15
N TYR A 97 4.08 -11.52 -0.33
CA TYR A 97 4.50 -11.44 -1.72
C TYR A 97 5.22 -12.71 -2.16
N ALA A 98 6.23 -13.19 -1.43
CA ALA A 98 6.96 -14.42 -1.77
C ALA A 98 6.04 -15.64 -1.94
N ARG A 99 4.94 -15.72 -1.18
CA ARG A 99 3.92 -16.79 -1.30
C ARG A 99 2.97 -16.62 -2.48
N LYS A 100 2.91 -15.44 -3.08
CA LYS A 100 1.97 -15.09 -4.16
C LYS A 100 2.67 -14.69 -5.47
N ALA A 101 3.97 -14.44 -5.47
CA ALA A 101 4.75 -13.93 -6.60
C ALA A 101 4.73 -14.86 -7.83
N GLY A 102 4.55 -16.17 -7.64
CA GLY A 102 4.39 -17.13 -8.74
C GLY A 102 3.01 -17.12 -9.40
N LYS A 103 2.06 -16.30 -8.94
CA LYS A 103 0.72 -16.21 -9.53
C LYS A 103 0.74 -15.19 -10.67
N LYS A 104 0.13 -15.54 -11.81
CA LYS A 104 0.01 -14.68 -13.02
C LYS A 104 -0.55 -13.27 -12.78
N LYS A 105 -1.15 -13.01 -11.61
CA LYS A 105 -1.78 -11.74 -11.24
C LYS A 105 -0.83 -10.70 -10.63
N ILE A 106 0.42 -11.05 -10.33
CA ILE A 106 1.39 -10.12 -9.72
C ILE A 106 2.58 -9.97 -10.67
N GLN A 107 2.47 -9.06 -11.63
CA GLN A 107 3.52 -8.80 -12.62
C GLN A 107 4.19 -7.44 -12.40
N THR A 108 3.45 -6.49 -11.83
CA THR A 108 3.93 -5.12 -11.58
C THR A 108 3.98 -4.77 -10.09
N ALA A 109 4.69 -3.69 -9.75
CA ALA A 109 4.65 -3.10 -8.42
C ALA A 109 3.24 -2.61 -8.07
N GLU A 110 2.49 -2.10 -9.03
CA GLU A 110 1.09 -1.75 -8.86
C GLU A 110 0.23 -2.98 -8.50
N ASP A 111 0.42 -4.11 -9.21
CA ASP A 111 -0.27 -5.36 -8.89
C ASP A 111 0.03 -5.81 -7.45
N PHE A 112 1.29 -5.68 -7.02
CA PHE A 112 1.68 -5.96 -5.65
C PHE A 112 0.92 -5.06 -4.67
N VAL A 113 0.85 -3.75 -4.92
CA VAL A 113 0.13 -2.82 -4.05
C VAL A 113 -1.37 -3.17 -3.98
N LEU A 114 -2.01 -3.40 -5.12
CA LEU A 114 -3.45 -3.64 -5.22
C LEU A 114 -3.87 -5.01 -4.69
N ASN A 115 -3.07 -6.06 -4.91
CA ASN A 115 -3.47 -7.45 -4.63
C ASN A 115 -2.78 -8.07 -3.41
N ILE A 116 -1.68 -7.47 -2.92
CA ILE A 116 -0.90 -7.99 -1.78
C ILE A 116 -0.96 -7.03 -0.60
N ALA A 117 -0.65 -5.76 -0.82
CA ALA A 117 -0.48 -4.78 0.25
C ALA A 117 -1.75 -4.00 0.63
N SER A 118 -2.85 -4.19 -0.11
CA SER A 118 -4.10 -3.46 0.11
C SER A 118 -4.88 -3.89 1.36
N GLY A 119 -4.80 -5.17 1.75
CA GLY A 119 -5.59 -5.66 2.88
C GLY A 119 -5.42 -7.14 3.20
N SER A 120 -6.09 -7.57 4.26
CA SER A 120 -6.08 -8.94 4.77
C SER A 120 -6.96 -9.85 3.92
N ASP A 121 -6.40 -10.92 3.36
CA ASP A 121 -7.21 -11.95 2.69
C ASP A 121 -8.13 -12.67 3.68
N MET A 122 -7.73 -12.76 4.96
CA MET A 122 -8.43 -13.53 5.99
C MET A 122 -9.64 -12.78 6.57
N SER A 123 -9.56 -11.47 6.71
CA SER A 123 -10.60 -10.64 7.34
C SER A 123 -11.26 -9.65 6.39
N GLY A 124 -10.71 -9.45 5.18
CA GLY A 124 -11.16 -8.42 4.23
C GLY A 124 -10.81 -6.99 4.63
N GLU A 125 -10.22 -6.76 5.82
CA GLU A 125 -9.92 -5.41 6.28
C GLU A 125 -8.69 -4.81 5.56
N PRO A 126 -8.74 -3.51 5.19
CA PRO A 126 -7.60 -2.84 4.60
C PRO A 126 -6.49 -2.61 5.64
N TYR A 127 -5.24 -2.73 5.21
CA TYR A 127 -4.10 -2.30 6.00
C TYR A 127 -4.06 -0.77 6.02
N ARG A 128 -3.65 -0.18 7.13
CA ARG A 128 -3.66 1.28 7.30
C ARG A 128 -2.33 1.82 7.82
N VAL A 129 -2.02 3.05 7.41
CA VAL A 129 -0.96 3.90 7.96
C VAL A 129 -1.58 4.81 8.99
N LYS A 130 -1.00 4.86 10.19
CA LYS A 130 -1.39 5.77 11.26
C LYS A 130 -0.42 6.95 11.28
N THR A 131 -0.88 8.11 10.80
CA THR A 131 -0.06 9.32 10.71
C THR A 131 -0.02 10.11 12.02
N ASP A 132 -1.11 10.07 12.78
CA ASP A 132 -1.21 10.65 14.12
C ASP A 132 -2.17 9.83 14.99
N ARG A 133 -2.56 10.35 16.17
CA ARG A 133 -3.44 9.64 17.10
C ARG A 133 -4.81 9.29 16.48
N TYR A 134 -5.34 10.16 15.63
CA TYR A 134 -6.72 10.12 15.15
C TYR A 134 -6.83 9.69 13.70
N LYS A 135 -5.83 10.04 12.87
CA LYS A 135 -5.89 9.85 11.42
C LYS A 135 -5.28 8.53 10.97
N LYS A 136 -6.01 7.85 10.08
CA LYS A 136 -5.62 6.55 9.54
C LYS A 136 -6.02 6.45 8.08
N TYR A 137 -5.06 6.17 7.24
CA TYR A 137 -5.26 6.08 5.79
C TYR A 137 -4.97 4.68 5.29
N PRO A 138 -5.57 4.22 4.18
CA PRO A 138 -5.20 2.95 3.56
C PRO A 138 -3.71 2.92 3.19
N LEU A 139 -3.02 1.81 3.49
CA LEU A 139 -1.62 1.60 3.11
C LEU A 139 -1.44 1.62 1.59
N ARG A 140 -2.42 1.06 0.87
CA ARG A 140 -2.47 1.09 -0.59
C ARG A 140 -2.22 2.49 -1.13
N ASP A 141 -2.88 3.50 -0.58
CA ASP A 141 -2.86 4.85 -1.13
C ASP A 141 -1.49 5.52 -0.93
N PHE A 142 -0.86 5.28 0.23
CA PHE A 142 0.52 5.67 0.49
C PHE A 142 1.51 4.98 -0.48
N MET A 143 1.35 3.68 -0.72
CA MET A 143 2.25 2.94 -1.59
C MET A 143 2.10 3.30 -3.08
N LEU A 144 0.87 3.55 -3.55
CA LEU A 144 0.64 4.05 -4.91
C LEU A 144 1.24 5.44 -5.09
N ARG A 145 1.16 6.30 -4.07
CA ARG A 145 1.79 7.62 -4.10
C ARG A 145 3.32 7.51 -4.16
N GLU A 146 3.92 6.60 -3.38
CA GLU A 146 5.37 6.35 -3.44
C GLU A 146 5.81 5.76 -4.77
N LEU A 147 5.03 4.85 -5.34
CA LEU A 147 5.29 4.29 -6.64
C LEU A 147 5.25 5.37 -7.72
N ALA A 148 4.21 6.20 -7.73
CA ALA A 148 4.10 7.31 -8.66
C ALA A 148 5.27 8.30 -8.51
N TYR A 149 5.67 8.63 -7.27
CA TYR A 149 6.82 9.48 -7.03
C TYR A 149 8.11 8.86 -7.58
N LEU A 150 8.39 7.59 -7.29
CA LEU A 150 9.53 6.87 -7.86
C LEU A 150 9.50 6.95 -9.40
N GLU A 151 8.36 6.69 -10.02
CA GLU A 151 8.22 6.71 -11.49
C GLU A 151 8.48 8.10 -12.08
N THR A 152 8.10 9.19 -11.39
CA THR A 152 8.50 10.54 -11.83
C THR A 152 10.02 10.72 -11.82
N LEU A 153 10.70 10.21 -10.78
CA LEU A 153 12.16 10.28 -10.67
C LEU A 153 12.85 9.43 -11.74
N LEU A 154 12.27 8.27 -12.08
CA LEU A 154 12.84 7.40 -13.10
C LEU A 154 12.88 8.06 -14.49
N ASN A 155 11.96 8.98 -14.78
CA ASN A 155 12.02 9.77 -16.03
C ASN A 155 13.23 10.71 -16.09
N GLU A 156 13.88 10.96 -14.95
CA GLU A 156 15.07 11.79 -14.81
C GLU A 156 16.34 10.95 -14.60
N CYS A 157 16.27 9.61 -14.72
CA CYS A 157 17.46 8.77 -14.64
C CYS A 157 18.46 9.20 -15.72
N PRO A 158 19.74 9.39 -15.35
CA PRO A 158 20.73 9.82 -16.32
C PRO A 158 20.98 8.68 -17.33
N ALA A 159 21.21 9.05 -18.59
CA ALA A 159 21.30 8.11 -19.71
C ALA A 159 22.49 7.14 -19.62
N ASP A 160 23.40 7.39 -18.68
CA ASP A 160 24.63 6.66 -18.38
C ASP A 160 24.58 5.90 -17.03
N ALA A 161 23.42 5.82 -16.36
CA ALA A 161 23.22 5.06 -15.13
C ALA A 161 23.46 3.56 -15.31
#